data_AF-A0A069EVV9-F1
#
_entry.id   AF-A0A069EVV9-F1
#
_cell.length_a   1.000
_cell.length_b   1.000
_cell.length_c   1.000
_cell.angle_alpha   90.00
_cell.angle_beta   90.00
_cell.angle_gamma   90.00
#
_symmetry.space_group_name_H-M   'P 1'
#
loop_
_entity.id
_entity.type
_entity.pdbx_description
1 polymer ?
#
loop_
_entity_poly.entity_id
_entity_poly.type
_entity_poly.pdbx_seq_one_letter_code
_entity_poly.pdbx_strand_id
1 'polypeptide(L)'
;MRKISIVASLLFVLALSGCTEEETALELNVRPLLFDGYRYEVGKTLTQMDEAEQTAIHTICDETDVTSLPDHPFVFDASYRSFSRFSPEMVSPLIGLTIFHDDEAAYAYCETGHSRYVKQIDPELMPIAYREAAPEPLRPRSARVSADTQQTLLEQFEDDAPYFEFKPFNVPFVALQAPLFTTLSIEVNTQDASTTFSRPYEPSLGLQHVTLSLHIIEMNGFVQPALFESSEVNTSQWPLDPVPDGGVPTLSDTYPLPETLEFGKTYPLWQLSYDVEGEVVEQTVSLRYEPPVMMTQAEVDAATMTADEEVTIGYFHKTPLSGKTELHALDAVQTLTTDGATLKQIVARAEPVKRSGEPADYPLFTLIEGVTSQTFEVTLHKRSKKTDVFLTTEGKHYKLNSEDSATWLSLAPY
;
A
#
# COMPACT_ATOMS: atom_id res chain seq x y z
N MET A 1 -0.99 -70.29 44.92
CA MET A 1 -1.22 -69.71 43.58
C MET A 1 -0.95 -68.21 43.67
N ARG A 2 0.19 -67.75 43.15
CA ARG A 2 0.60 -66.33 43.13
C ARG A 2 0.59 -65.87 41.68
N LYS A 3 -0.28 -64.93 41.33
CA LYS A 3 -0.24 -64.25 40.03
C LYS A 3 0.57 -62.97 40.19
N ILE A 4 1.72 -62.96 39.54
CA ILE A 4 2.56 -61.80 39.24
C ILE A 4 1.89 -61.12 38.05
N SER A 5 1.43 -59.87 38.21
CA SER A 5 1.01 -59.04 37.08
C SER A 5 2.17 -58.14 36.67
N ILE A 6 2.69 -58.43 35.48
CA ILE A 6 3.58 -57.61 34.69
C ILE A 6 2.73 -56.46 34.11
N VAL A 7 2.87 -55.24 34.64
CA VAL A 7 2.45 -54.01 33.97
C VAL A 7 3.49 -52.94 34.28
N ALA A 8 4.63 -53.03 33.61
CA ALA A 8 5.66 -52.00 33.64
C ALA A 8 6.56 -52.15 32.41
N SER A 9 6.08 -51.80 31.22
CA SER A 9 6.90 -51.64 30.00
C SER A 9 6.11 -51.04 28.82
N LEU A 10 5.33 -49.97 29.02
CA LEU A 10 4.74 -49.26 27.86
C LEU A 10 4.46 -47.76 28.08
N LEU A 11 5.22 -47.12 28.97
CA LEU A 11 5.12 -45.69 29.28
C LEU A 11 6.46 -44.95 29.10
N PHE A 12 7.47 -45.57 28.47
CA PHE A 12 8.84 -45.03 28.38
C PHE A 12 9.35 -44.83 26.94
N VAL A 13 8.45 -44.67 25.96
CA VAL A 13 8.84 -44.39 24.55
C VAL A 13 8.15 -43.14 23.98
N LEU A 14 7.27 -42.46 24.71
CA LEU A 14 6.58 -41.25 24.24
C LEU A 14 7.18 -39.93 24.75
N ALA A 15 8.39 -39.94 25.31
CA ALA A 15 9.06 -38.76 25.87
C ALA A 15 10.42 -38.42 25.21
N LEU A 16 10.65 -38.85 23.97
CA LEU A 16 11.89 -38.55 23.21
C LEU A 16 11.68 -38.03 21.79
N SER A 17 10.43 -37.78 21.36
CA SER A 17 10.15 -36.94 20.20
C SER A 17 9.69 -35.57 20.67
N GLY A 18 10.55 -34.89 21.44
CA GLY A 18 10.49 -33.44 21.44
C GLY A 18 10.80 -33.02 20.01
N CYS A 19 9.81 -32.50 19.30
CA CYS A 19 10.07 -31.63 18.16
C CYS A 19 10.87 -30.45 18.71
N THR A 20 12.18 -30.60 18.82
CA THR A 20 13.07 -29.45 18.91
C THR A 20 12.95 -28.80 17.55
N GLU A 21 12.25 -27.67 17.49
CA GLU A 21 12.42 -26.73 16.38
C GLU A 21 13.93 -26.60 16.15
N GLU A 22 14.35 -26.92 14.95
CA GLU A 22 15.75 -26.87 14.57
C GLU A 22 16.15 -25.39 14.65
N GLU A 23 17.02 -25.04 15.60
CA GLU A 23 17.42 -23.65 15.82
C GLU A 23 18.16 -23.14 14.58
N THR A 24 17.47 -22.37 13.75
CA THR A 24 18.03 -21.82 12.52
C THR A 24 18.74 -20.50 12.80
N ALA A 25 19.69 -20.13 11.94
CA ALA A 25 20.32 -18.81 12.01
C ALA A 25 19.50 -17.72 11.28
N LEU A 26 18.64 -18.11 10.35
CA LEU A 26 17.96 -17.21 9.44
C LEU A 26 16.50 -17.03 9.86
N GLU A 27 16.20 -15.88 10.42
CA GLU A 27 14.87 -15.45 10.85
C GLU A 27 14.67 -14.01 10.34
N LEU A 28 14.29 -13.90 9.07
CA LEU A 28 13.98 -12.61 8.46
C LEU A 28 12.66 -12.09 9.03
N ASN A 29 12.67 -10.85 9.49
CA ASN A 29 11.52 -10.20 10.10
C ASN A 29 11.28 -8.84 9.44
N VAL A 30 10.02 -8.37 9.41
CA VAL A 30 9.67 -7.03 8.93
C VAL A 30 10.48 -5.98 9.68
N ARG A 31 11.13 -5.07 8.94
CA ARG A 31 12.05 -4.09 9.53
C ARG A 31 11.67 -2.66 9.13
N PRO A 32 11.04 -1.90 10.04
CA PRO A 32 10.60 -0.52 9.82
C PRO A 32 11.66 0.40 9.22
N LEU A 33 12.95 0.18 9.53
CA LEU A 33 14.04 0.99 8.99
C LEU A 33 14.14 0.99 7.45
N LEU A 34 13.55 0.00 6.78
CA LEU A 34 13.59 -0.19 5.33
C LEU A 34 12.53 0.64 4.57
N PHE A 35 11.57 1.21 5.29
CA PHE A 35 10.45 1.91 4.69
C PHE A 35 10.03 3.13 5.50
N ASP A 36 9.33 4.04 4.85
CA ASP A 36 8.55 5.05 5.53
C ASP A 36 7.09 4.65 5.50
N GLY A 37 6.30 5.20 6.41
CA GLY A 37 4.88 5.12 6.22
C GLY A 37 4.09 6.12 7.01
N TYR A 38 2.85 6.26 6.54
CA TYR A 38 1.97 7.34 6.91
C TYR A 38 0.58 6.79 7.17
N ARG A 39 -0.05 7.31 8.23
CA ARG A 39 -1.41 7.02 8.60
C ARG A 39 -2.29 8.24 8.34
N TYR A 40 -3.46 7.97 7.77
CA TYR A 40 -4.55 8.92 7.58
C TYR A 40 -5.75 8.47 8.42
N GLU A 41 -6.33 9.42 9.15
CA GLU A 41 -7.62 9.25 9.82
C GLU A 41 -8.53 10.42 9.44
N VAL A 42 -9.84 10.19 9.35
CA VAL A 42 -10.81 11.24 8.96
C VAL A 42 -10.65 12.48 9.84
N GLY A 43 -10.60 13.66 9.20
CA GLY A 43 -10.48 14.94 9.89
C GLY A 43 -9.16 15.18 10.60
N LYS A 44 -8.14 14.34 10.38
CA LYS A 44 -6.78 14.54 10.89
C LYS A 44 -5.79 14.72 9.74
N THR A 45 -4.73 15.47 10.03
CA THR A 45 -3.59 15.57 9.12
C THR A 45 -2.86 14.23 9.03
N LEU A 46 -2.28 13.96 7.85
CA LEU A 46 -1.39 12.83 7.64
C LEU A 46 -0.31 12.78 8.74
N THR A 47 -0.15 11.62 9.38
CA THR A 47 0.78 11.43 10.50
C THR A 47 1.78 10.33 10.15
N GLN A 48 3.04 10.50 10.54
CA GLN A 48 4.06 9.47 10.37
C GLN A 48 3.78 8.30 11.33
N MET A 49 3.84 7.07 10.81
CA MET A 49 3.65 5.85 11.59
C MET A 49 4.85 5.58 12.50
N ASP A 50 4.59 5.05 13.69
CA ASP A 50 5.67 4.53 14.54
C ASP A 50 6.18 3.15 14.06
N GLU A 51 7.24 2.63 14.69
CA GLU A 51 7.84 1.34 14.29
C GLU A 51 6.88 0.15 14.47
N ALA A 52 5.99 0.19 15.47
CA ALA A 52 5.06 -0.90 15.72
C ALA A 52 3.96 -0.94 14.65
N GLU A 53 3.41 0.22 14.28
CA GLU A 53 2.46 0.36 13.18
C GLU A 53 3.08 -0.05 11.84
N GLN A 54 4.32 0.37 11.61
CA GLN A 54 5.10 -0.02 10.44
C GLN A 54 5.27 -1.53 10.35
N THR A 55 5.59 -2.21 11.44
CA THR A 55 5.64 -3.67 11.43
C THR A 55 4.25 -4.28 11.20
N ALA A 56 3.23 -3.79 11.90
CA ALA A 56 1.88 -4.34 11.88
C ALA A 56 1.26 -4.35 10.48
N ILE A 57 1.38 -3.27 9.70
CA ILE A 57 0.77 -3.20 8.36
C ILE A 57 1.30 -4.27 7.40
N HIS A 58 2.60 -4.58 7.48
CA HIS A 58 3.23 -5.60 6.64
C HIS A 58 2.86 -6.99 7.14
N THR A 59 2.90 -7.23 8.46
CA THR A 59 2.46 -8.51 9.04
C THR A 59 0.99 -8.79 8.72
N ILE A 60 0.12 -7.79 8.81
CA ILE A 60 -1.29 -7.94 8.48
C ILE A 60 -1.44 -8.29 7.00
N CYS A 61 -0.76 -7.64 6.06
CA CYS A 61 -0.98 -7.94 4.64
C CYS A 61 -0.10 -9.06 4.05
N ASP A 62 0.77 -9.68 4.85
CA ASP A 62 1.58 -10.85 4.45
C ASP A 62 0.79 -12.16 4.61
N GLU A 63 0.06 -12.32 5.72
CA GLU A 63 -0.78 -13.50 5.95
C GLU A 63 -2.09 -13.41 5.13
N THR A 64 -2.21 -14.23 4.08
CA THR A 64 -3.38 -14.24 3.21
C THR A 64 -4.47 -15.17 3.74
N ASP A 65 -5.48 -14.60 4.38
CA ASP A 65 -6.73 -15.29 4.75
C ASP A 65 -7.93 -14.48 4.24
N VAL A 66 -8.16 -14.58 2.93
CA VAL A 66 -9.12 -13.74 2.22
C VAL A 66 -10.55 -14.04 2.66
N THR A 67 -11.27 -12.97 3.04
CA THR A 67 -12.71 -12.99 3.31
C THR A 67 -13.48 -12.11 2.34
N SER A 68 -14.79 -12.30 2.30
CA SER A 68 -15.68 -11.41 1.53
C SER A 68 -15.94 -10.11 2.27
N LEU A 69 -16.12 -9.02 1.53
CA LEU A 69 -16.56 -7.77 2.12
C LEU A 69 -17.94 -7.98 2.80
N PRO A 70 -18.15 -7.45 4.01
CA PRO A 70 -19.45 -7.51 4.66
C PRO A 70 -20.55 -6.85 3.83
N ASP A 71 -21.77 -7.40 3.88
CA ASP A 71 -22.93 -6.90 3.15
C ASP A 71 -23.80 -5.93 3.97
N HIS A 72 -23.34 -5.54 5.16
CA HIS A 72 -23.94 -4.54 6.03
C HIS A 72 -23.02 -3.31 6.18
N PRO A 73 -23.55 -2.14 6.63
CA PRO A 73 -22.74 -0.96 6.86
C PRO A 73 -21.56 -1.23 7.79
N PHE A 74 -20.45 -0.52 7.56
CA PHE A 74 -19.22 -0.61 8.33
C PHE A 74 -18.72 0.80 8.64
N VAL A 75 -17.86 0.95 9.64
CA VAL A 75 -17.24 2.21 10.05
C VAL A 75 -15.80 2.21 9.55
N PHE A 76 -15.40 3.29 8.89
CA PHE A 76 -14.00 3.52 8.53
C PHE A 76 -13.20 4.02 9.73
N ASP A 77 -12.07 3.37 10.01
CA ASP A 77 -11.18 3.76 11.11
C ASP A 77 -10.01 4.61 10.61
N ALA A 78 -9.17 3.99 9.79
CA ALA A 78 -7.91 4.55 9.36
C ALA A 78 -7.39 3.87 8.10
N SER A 79 -6.57 4.59 7.35
CA SER A 79 -5.75 4.00 6.28
C SER A 79 -4.27 4.26 6.54
N TYR A 80 -3.45 3.35 6.05
CA TYR A 80 -2.02 3.31 6.24
C TYR A 80 -1.35 3.08 4.88
N ARG A 81 -0.18 3.68 4.67
CA ARG A 81 0.66 3.43 3.50
C ARG A 81 2.10 3.27 3.90
N SER A 82 2.75 2.28 3.31
CA SER A 82 4.20 2.09 3.37
C SER A 82 4.84 2.44 2.03
N PHE A 83 5.99 3.08 2.06
CA PHE A 83 6.81 3.39 0.89
C PHE A 83 8.24 2.89 1.11
N SER A 84 8.83 2.30 0.08
CA SER A 84 10.24 1.88 0.16
C SER A 84 11.14 3.10 0.30
N ARG A 85 12.11 3.04 1.20
CA ARG A 85 13.19 4.05 1.27
C ARG A 85 14.25 3.87 0.17
N PHE A 86 14.22 2.76 -0.55
CA PHE A 86 15.25 2.36 -1.52
C PHE A 86 14.79 2.41 -2.97
N SER A 87 13.50 2.65 -3.21
CA SER A 87 13.01 2.95 -4.56
C SER A 87 13.14 4.45 -4.82
N PRO A 88 13.87 4.87 -5.86
CA PRO A 88 13.87 6.28 -6.29
C PRO A 88 12.51 6.73 -6.84
N GLU A 89 11.59 5.79 -7.08
CA GLU A 89 10.22 6.07 -7.49
C GLU A 89 9.30 6.04 -6.26
N MET A 90 9.11 7.20 -5.63
CA MET A 90 8.01 7.45 -4.66
C MET A 90 6.62 7.45 -5.34
N VAL A 91 6.38 6.54 -6.29
CA VAL A 91 5.18 6.61 -7.16
C VAL A 91 4.12 5.59 -6.74
N SER A 92 4.49 4.50 -6.05
CA SER A 92 3.54 3.51 -5.54
C SER A 92 3.89 3.09 -4.11
N PRO A 93 2.89 2.95 -3.20
CA PRO A 93 3.14 2.32 -1.91
C PRO A 93 3.57 0.86 -2.11
N LEU A 94 4.41 0.37 -1.19
CA LEU A 94 4.69 -1.06 -1.02
C LEU A 94 3.43 -1.80 -0.57
N ILE A 95 2.75 -1.22 0.42
CA ILE A 95 1.49 -1.70 0.99
C ILE A 95 0.59 -0.49 1.24
N GLY A 96 -0.66 -0.59 0.81
CA GLY A 96 -1.79 0.16 1.32
C GLY A 96 -2.63 -0.74 2.24
N LEU A 97 -2.99 -0.24 3.42
CA LEU A 97 -3.90 -0.93 4.32
C LEU A 97 -5.05 0.02 4.68
N THR A 98 -6.28 -0.46 4.65
CA THR A 98 -7.43 0.26 5.22
C THR A 98 -8.13 -0.60 6.24
N ILE A 99 -8.33 -0.05 7.44
CA ILE A 99 -9.03 -0.70 8.54
C ILE A 99 -10.44 -0.14 8.63
N PHE A 100 -11.40 -1.05 8.77
CA PHE A 100 -12.81 -0.76 8.98
C PHE A 100 -13.42 -1.84 9.87
N HIS A 101 -14.50 -1.53 10.56
CA HIS A 101 -15.17 -2.46 11.46
C HIS A 101 -16.68 -2.36 11.37
N ASP A 102 -17.37 -3.37 11.89
CA ASP A 102 -18.80 -3.35 12.20
C ASP A 102 -19.00 -3.71 13.68
N ASP A 103 -20.23 -4.05 14.06
CA ASP A 103 -20.57 -4.44 15.44
C ASP A 103 -19.99 -5.81 15.87
N GLU A 104 -19.53 -6.63 14.92
CA GLU A 104 -19.10 -8.03 15.10
C GLU A 104 -17.58 -8.22 14.91
N ALA A 105 -16.95 -7.52 13.98
CA ALA A 105 -15.57 -7.76 13.57
C ALA A 105 -14.84 -6.52 13.01
N ALA A 106 -13.51 -6.62 13.01
CA ALA A 106 -12.61 -5.68 12.33
C ALA A 106 -12.02 -6.33 11.08
N TYR A 107 -11.83 -5.52 10.04
CA TYR A 107 -11.37 -5.95 8.73
C TYR A 107 -10.21 -5.08 8.25
N ALA A 108 -9.36 -5.72 7.46
CA ALA A 108 -8.28 -5.09 6.72
C ALA A 108 -8.55 -5.25 5.23
N TYR A 109 -8.57 -4.15 4.49
CA TYR A 109 -8.37 -4.15 3.05
C TYR A 109 -6.88 -3.94 2.77
N CYS A 110 -6.25 -4.97 2.20
CA CYS A 110 -4.85 -4.99 1.83
C CYS A 110 -4.71 -4.73 0.33
N GLU A 111 -3.93 -3.72 -0.01
CA GLU A 111 -3.44 -3.45 -1.36
C GLU A 111 -1.92 -3.61 -1.37
N THR A 112 -1.44 -4.57 -2.16
CA THR A 112 -0.03 -4.77 -2.45
C THR A 112 0.22 -4.48 -3.93
N GLY A 113 1.49 -4.54 -4.38
CA GLY A 113 1.81 -4.39 -5.80
C GLY A 113 1.10 -5.39 -6.73
N HIS A 114 0.65 -6.54 -6.20
CA HIS A 114 0.09 -7.63 -7.01
C HIS A 114 -1.30 -8.10 -6.57
N SER A 115 -1.74 -7.75 -5.36
CA SER A 115 -2.99 -8.26 -4.79
C SER A 115 -3.82 -7.18 -4.12
N ARG A 116 -5.15 -7.34 -4.20
CA ARG A 116 -6.14 -6.49 -3.53
C ARG A 116 -7.20 -7.37 -2.91
N TYR A 117 -7.26 -7.42 -1.59
CA TYR A 117 -8.14 -8.35 -0.89
C TYR A 117 -8.56 -7.83 0.48
N VAL A 118 -9.61 -8.43 1.03
CA VAL A 118 -10.09 -8.15 2.39
C VAL A 118 -9.82 -9.37 3.26
N LYS A 119 -9.46 -9.14 4.52
CA LYS A 119 -9.47 -10.19 5.55
C LYS A 119 -10.01 -9.67 6.88
N GLN A 120 -10.44 -10.58 7.74
CA GLN A 120 -10.75 -10.26 9.12
C GLN A 120 -9.45 -10.15 9.92
N ILE A 121 -9.37 -9.19 10.85
CA ILE A 121 -8.18 -8.98 11.68
C ILE A 121 -8.54 -8.96 13.16
N ASP A 122 -7.56 -9.31 13.99
CA ASP A 122 -7.63 -9.06 15.42
C ASP A 122 -7.45 -7.56 15.67
N PRO A 123 -8.43 -6.88 16.31
CA PRO A 123 -8.34 -5.46 16.60
C PRO A 123 -7.18 -5.08 17.54
N GLU A 124 -6.56 -6.04 18.24
CA GLU A 124 -5.37 -5.77 19.06
C GLU A 124 -4.10 -5.53 18.23
N LEU A 125 -4.08 -5.91 16.95
CA LEU A 125 -2.90 -5.80 16.08
C LEU A 125 -2.59 -4.35 15.67
N MET A 126 -3.56 -3.45 15.75
CA MET A 126 -3.43 -2.06 15.35
C MET A 126 -4.22 -1.16 16.29
N PRO A 127 -3.79 0.08 16.54
CA PRO A 127 -4.59 1.04 17.29
C PRO A 127 -5.85 1.42 16.48
N ILE A 128 -6.92 0.65 16.64
CA ILE A 128 -8.24 1.02 16.16
C ILE A 128 -8.72 2.15 17.05
N ALA A 129 -8.73 3.36 16.49
CA ALA A 129 -9.56 4.40 17.06
C ALA A 129 -10.99 3.97 16.80
N TYR A 130 -11.58 3.15 17.68
CA TYR A 130 -13.01 2.85 17.70
C TYR A 130 -13.75 4.17 17.86
N ARG A 131 -13.90 4.89 16.76
CA ARG A 131 -14.65 6.12 16.72
C ARG A 131 -16.10 5.68 16.73
N GLU A 132 -16.91 6.31 17.56
CA GLU A 132 -18.35 6.40 17.30
C GLU A 132 -18.53 7.27 16.05
N ALA A 133 -18.18 6.72 14.89
CA ALA A 133 -18.41 7.32 13.59
C ALA A 133 -19.65 6.68 12.97
N ALA A 134 -20.37 7.47 12.17
CA ALA A 134 -21.52 6.94 11.47
C ALA A 134 -21.05 5.86 10.47
N PRO A 135 -21.78 4.74 10.33
CA PRO A 135 -21.46 3.74 9.34
C PRO A 135 -21.44 4.35 7.93
N GLU A 136 -20.42 3.98 7.16
CA GLU A 136 -20.28 4.32 5.76
C GLU A 136 -21.44 3.71 4.96
N PRO A 137 -21.91 4.42 3.91
CA PRO A 137 -22.98 3.89 3.09
C PRO A 137 -22.47 2.72 2.26
N LEU A 138 -23.24 1.62 2.23
CA LEU A 138 -22.95 0.45 1.37
C LEU A 138 -22.96 0.74 -0.13
N ARG A 139 -23.56 1.85 -0.52
CA ARG A 139 -23.69 2.27 -1.91
C ARG A 139 -23.34 3.75 -2.03
N PRO A 140 -22.79 4.18 -3.17
CA PRO A 140 -22.52 5.58 -3.41
C PRO A 140 -23.80 6.40 -3.32
N ARG A 141 -23.67 7.60 -2.75
CA ARG A 141 -24.77 8.54 -2.55
C ARG A 141 -24.44 9.88 -3.13
N SER A 142 -25.44 10.55 -3.66
CA SER A 142 -25.33 11.98 -3.91
C SER A 142 -25.57 12.73 -2.61
N ALA A 143 -24.73 13.72 -2.34
CA ALA A 143 -24.87 14.61 -1.21
C ALA A 143 -25.21 16.03 -1.68
N ARG A 144 -25.73 16.84 -0.77
CA ARG A 144 -25.92 18.27 -1.05
C ARG A 144 -24.63 19.02 -0.75
N VAL A 145 -24.21 19.85 -1.68
CA VAL A 145 -23.10 20.79 -1.46
C VAL A 145 -23.61 21.94 -0.59
N SER A 146 -22.91 22.23 0.50
CA SER A 146 -23.22 23.38 1.33
C SER A 146 -22.74 24.68 0.64
N ALA A 147 -23.39 25.82 0.93
CA ALA A 147 -22.97 27.11 0.38
C ALA A 147 -21.54 27.47 0.80
N ASP A 148 -21.13 27.11 2.02
CA ASP A 148 -19.79 27.35 2.53
C ASP A 148 -18.75 26.51 1.75
N THR A 149 -19.04 25.22 1.51
CA THR A 149 -18.19 24.35 0.69
C THR A 149 -18.03 24.91 -0.72
N GLN A 150 -19.13 25.35 -1.33
CA GLN A 150 -19.09 25.94 -2.67
C GLN A 150 -18.21 27.19 -2.72
N GLN A 151 -18.33 28.07 -1.71
CA GLN A 151 -17.55 29.29 -1.63
C GLN A 151 -16.04 29.00 -1.44
N THR A 152 -15.70 28.09 -0.53
CA THR A 152 -14.30 27.69 -0.29
C THR A 152 -13.65 27.11 -1.55
N LEU A 153 -14.37 26.29 -2.32
CA LEU A 153 -13.84 25.73 -3.57
C LEU A 153 -13.58 26.82 -4.61
N LEU A 154 -14.50 27.79 -4.75
CA LEU A 154 -14.31 28.92 -5.66
C LEU A 154 -13.09 29.77 -5.29
N GLU A 155 -12.86 30.02 -3.99
CA GLU A 155 -11.69 30.77 -3.50
C GLU A 155 -10.37 30.03 -3.77
N GLN A 156 -10.32 28.70 -3.58
CA GLN A 156 -9.13 27.91 -3.88
C GLN A 156 -8.71 28.00 -5.35
N PHE A 157 -9.67 28.07 -6.28
CA PHE A 157 -9.37 28.16 -7.71
C PHE A 157 -8.75 29.51 -8.13
N GLU A 158 -9.04 30.59 -7.41
CA GLU A 158 -8.47 31.91 -7.71
C GLU A 158 -6.99 32.01 -7.30
N ASP A 159 -6.57 31.28 -6.25
CA ASP A 159 -5.21 31.33 -5.72
C ASP A 159 -4.22 30.42 -6.47
N ASP A 160 -4.66 29.29 -7.02
CA ASP A 160 -3.78 28.21 -7.52
C ASP A 160 -3.31 28.36 -8.99
N ALA A 161 -3.77 29.36 -9.76
CA ALA A 161 -3.43 29.46 -11.18
C ALA A 161 -3.23 30.88 -11.73
N PRO A 162 -2.02 31.46 -11.60
CA PRO A 162 -1.72 32.78 -12.19
C PRO A 162 -1.67 32.79 -13.73
N TYR A 163 -1.73 31.62 -14.39
CA TYR A 163 -1.57 31.46 -15.85
C TYR A 163 -2.83 31.04 -16.60
N PHE A 164 -3.90 30.64 -15.90
CA PHE A 164 -5.15 30.17 -16.49
C PHE A 164 -6.31 31.02 -15.97
N GLU A 165 -7.24 31.39 -16.86
CA GLU A 165 -8.51 31.97 -16.41
C GLU A 165 -9.53 30.83 -16.30
N PHE A 166 -9.95 30.54 -15.06
CA PHE A 166 -10.99 29.57 -14.78
C PHE A 166 -12.33 30.27 -14.66
N LYS A 167 -13.28 29.90 -15.52
CA LYS A 167 -14.65 30.40 -15.47
C LYS A 167 -15.58 29.28 -15.04
N PRO A 168 -16.18 29.32 -13.83
CA PRO A 168 -17.15 28.31 -13.44
C PRO A 168 -18.37 28.38 -14.36
N PHE A 169 -18.92 27.22 -14.72
CA PHE A 169 -20.29 27.20 -15.23
C PHE A 169 -21.25 27.55 -14.07
N ASN A 170 -22.36 28.22 -14.38
CA ASN A 170 -23.45 28.42 -13.42
C ASN A 170 -24.23 27.11 -13.20
N VAL A 171 -23.56 26.09 -12.66
CA VAL A 171 -24.11 24.76 -12.35
C VAL A 171 -24.06 24.46 -10.87
N PRO A 172 -24.99 23.65 -10.35
CA PRO A 172 -24.83 23.06 -9.04
C PRO A 172 -23.60 22.16 -9.05
N PHE A 173 -22.75 22.33 -8.03
CA PHE A 173 -21.70 21.38 -7.69
C PHE A 173 -22.36 20.04 -7.37
N VAL A 174 -21.72 18.94 -7.76
CA VAL A 174 -22.19 17.58 -7.46
C VAL A 174 -21.32 17.04 -6.33
N ALA A 175 -21.88 16.92 -5.13
CA ALA A 175 -21.23 16.21 -4.05
C ALA A 175 -21.60 14.73 -4.09
N LEU A 176 -20.58 13.90 -3.88
CA LEU A 176 -20.65 12.46 -3.89
C LEU A 176 -20.06 11.96 -2.57
N GLN A 177 -20.75 11.01 -1.97
CA GLN A 177 -20.23 10.20 -0.87
C GLN A 177 -20.10 8.77 -1.39
N ALA A 178 -18.88 8.25 -1.41
CA ALA A 178 -18.62 6.89 -1.90
C ALA A 178 -18.38 5.92 -0.74
N PRO A 179 -18.81 4.65 -0.86
CA PRO A 179 -18.35 3.61 0.04
C PRO A 179 -16.84 3.44 -0.09
N LEU A 180 -16.21 2.90 0.95
CA LEU A 180 -14.84 2.39 0.82
C LEU A 180 -14.77 1.40 -0.35
N PHE A 181 -13.66 1.44 -1.09
CA PHE A 181 -13.31 0.45 -2.12
C PHE A 181 -14.25 0.47 -3.34
N THR A 182 -14.59 1.64 -3.88
CA THR A 182 -15.31 1.73 -5.16
C THR A 182 -14.46 2.43 -6.20
N THR A 183 -14.79 2.34 -7.48
CA THR A 183 -14.12 3.15 -8.51
C THR A 183 -15.11 4.14 -9.09
N LEU A 184 -14.74 5.42 -9.11
CA LEU A 184 -15.45 6.43 -9.87
C LEU A 184 -14.97 6.38 -11.31
N SER A 185 -15.88 6.20 -12.24
CA SER A 185 -15.64 6.42 -13.65
C SER A 185 -16.41 7.65 -14.11
N ILE A 186 -15.70 8.60 -14.69
CA ILE A 186 -16.29 9.72 -15.41
C ILE A 186 -16.21 9.41 -16.90
N GLU A 187 -17.36 9.36 -17.54
CA GLU A 187 -17.49 9.12 -18.97
C GLU A 187 -17.88 10.41 -19.66
N VAL A 188 -17.13 10.77 -20.69
CA VAL A 188 -17.35 11.93 -21.54
C VAL A 188 -17.68 11.38 -22.92
N ASN A 189 -18.95 11.49 -23.30
CA ASN A 189 -19.45 10.98 -24.57
C ASN A 189 -19.71 12.12 -25.53
N THR A 190 -19.16 12.03 -26.74
CA THR A 190 -19.49 12.88 -27.88
C THR A 190 -20.25 12.04 -28.92
N GLN A 191 -20.66 12.65 -30.04
CA GLN A 191 -21.33 11.90 -31.12
C GLN A 191 -20.44 10.79 -31.72
N ASP A 192 -19.12 11.00 -31.74
CA ASP A 192 -18.18 10.13 -32.45
C ASP A 192 -17.16 9.40 -31.54
N ALA A 193 -17.05 9.80 -30.28
CA ALA A 193 -16.06 9.26 -29.34
C ALA A 193 -16.57 9.18 -27.90
N SER A 194 -15.94 8.33 -27.11
CA SER A 194 -16.14 8.24 -25.66
C SER A 194 -14.79 8.19 -24.96
N THR A 195 -14.58 9.11 -24.03
CA THR A 195 -13.40 9.15 -23.16
C THR A 195 -13.83 8.78 -21.75
N THR A 196 -13.14 7.82 -21.13
CA THR A 196 -13.42 7.40 -19.75
C THR A 196 -12.22 7.63 -18.85
N PHE A 197 -12.44 8.33 -17.75
CA PHE A 197 -11.47 8.52 -16.67
C PHE A 197 -11.94 7.70 -15.47
N SER A 198 -11.11 6.76 -15.02
CA SER A 198 -11.44 5.93 -13.86
C SER A 198 -10.45 6.18 -12.74
N ARG A 199 -10.97 6.40 -11.54
CA ARG A 199 -10.17 6.58 -10.32
C ARG A 199 -10.73 5.72 -9.19
N PRO A 200 -9.92 4.87 -8.55
CA PRO A 200 -10.36 4.20 -7.35
C PRO A 200 -10.59 5.23 -6.24
N TYR A 201 -11.71 5.13 -5.54
CA TYR A 201 -11.93 5.85 -4.29
C TYR A 201 -10.96 5.31 -3.26
N GLU A 202 -10.07 6.20 -2.85
CA GLU A 202 -9.00 5.84 -1.93
C GLU A 202 -9.21 6.53 -0.57
N PRO A 203 -9.66 5.79 0.46
CA PRO A 203 -9.96 6.35 1.77
C PRO A 203 -8.75 7.01 2.42
N SER A 204 -7.55 6.51 2.10
CA SER A 204 -6.27 7.04 2.57
C SER A 204 -5.95 8.46 2.10
N LEU A 205 -6.68 8.95 1.09
CA LEU A 205 -6.56 10.30 0.55
C LEU A 205 -7.78 11.16 0.92
N GLY A 206 -8.55 10.79 1.95
CA GLY A 206 -9.73 11.56 2.36
C GLY A 206 -10.79 11.69 1.27
N LEU A 207 -10.81 10.79 0.28
CA LEU A 207 -11.72 10.85 -0.87
C LEU A 207 -13.13 10.34 -0.55
N GLN A 208 -13.50 10.15 0.71
CA GLN A 208 -14.85 9.68 1.06
C GLN A 208 -15.94 10.65 0.60
N HIS A 209 -15.62 11.94 0.60
CA HIS A 209 -16.45 13.01 0.08
C HIS A 209 -15.74 13.70 -1.08
N VAL A 210 -16.32 13.61 -2.27
CA VAL A 210 -15.81 14.25 -3.47
C VAL A 210 -16.83 15.23 -3.99
N THR A 211 -16.38 16.42 -4.36
CA THR A 211 -17.20 17.40 -5.04
C THR A 211 -16.70 17.56 -6.47
N LEU A 212 -17.60 17.34 -7.42
CA LEU A 212 -17.37 17.55 -8.84
C LEU A 212 -17.93 18.90 -9.26
N SER A 213 -17.17 19.65 -10.04
CA SER A 213 -17.60 20.91 -10.63
C SER A 213 -17.06 21.08 -12.03
N LEU A 214 -17.84 21.73 -12.89
CA LEU A 214 -17.47 21.97 -14.27
C LEU A 214 -17.03 23.42 -14.45
N HIS A 215 -15.89 23.60 -15.13
CA HIS A 215 -15.31 24.90 -15.43
C HIS A 215 -14.92 25.00 -16.90
N ILE A 216 -14.74 26.23 -17.37
CA ILE A 216 -14.08 26.55 -18.63
C ILE A 216 -12.68 27.04 -18.30
N ILE A 217 -11.69 26.46 -18.96
CA ILE A 217 -10.30 26.93 -18.95
C ILE A 217 -10.08 27.75 -20.21
N GLU A 218 -9.63 29.00 -20.04
CA GLU A 218 -9.19 29.85 -21.14
C GLU A 218 -7.68 30.09 -21.08
N MET A 219 -6.98 29.79 -22.18
CA MET A 219 -5.54 30.03 -22.33
C MET A 219 -5.19 30.44 -23.76
N ASN A 220 -4.66 31.65 -23.96
CA ASN A 220 -4.16 32.13 -25.27
C ASN A 220 -5.17 31.94 -26.44
N GLY A 221 -6.47 32.10 -26.19
CA GLY A 221 -7.53 31.93 -27.18
C GLY A 221 -8.04 30.48 -27.36
N PHE A 222 -7.46 29.53 -26.63
CA PHE A 222 -7.99 28.17 -26.50
C PHE A 222 -9.00 28.11 -25.35
N VAL A 223 -10.17 27.53 -25.60
CA VAL A 223 -11.29 27.38 -24.67
C VAL A 223 -11.57 25.89 -24.51
N GLN A 224 -11.53 25.37 -23.29
CA GLN A 224 -11.75 23.95 -23.03
C GLN A 224 -12.58 23.73 -21.76
N PRO A 225 -13.62 22.87 -21.79
CA PRO A 225 -14.28 22.45 -20.58
C PRO A 225 -13.36 21.54 -19.76
N ALA A 226 -13.38 21.71 -18.44
CA ALA A 226 -12.61 20.90 -17.50
C ALA A 226 -13.47 20.49 -16.31
N LEU A 227 -13.28 19.24 -15.89
CA LEU A 227 -13.85 18.71 -14.66
C LEU A 227 -12.87 18.92 -13.53
N PHE A 228 -13.37 19.54 -12.46
CA PHE A 228 -12.66 19.69 -11.20
C PHE A 228 -13.24 18.70 -10.20
N GLU A 229 -12.34 17.90 -9.62
CA GLU A 229 -12.64 16.95 -8.56
C GLU A 229 -11.90 17.43 -7.30
N SER A 230 -12.68 17.84 -6.30
CA SER A 230 -12.16 18.36 -5.04
C SER A 230 -12.56 17.45 -3.88
N SER A 231 -11.62 17.18 -2.99
CA SER A 231 -11.82 16.46 -1.73
C SER A 231 -11.33 17.30 -0.55
N GLU A 232 -11.37 16.74 0.66
CA GLU A 232 -10.90 17.43 1.87
C GLU A 232 -9.40 17.77 1.84
N VAL A 233 -8.60 17.08 1.03
CA VAL A 233 -7.13 17.17 1.05
C VAL A 233 -6.51 17.49 -0.30
N ASN A 234 -7.25 17.39 -1.39
CA ASN A 234 -6.71 17.59 -2.73
C ASN A 234 -7.77 18.08 -3.70
N THR A 235 -7.34 18.86 -4.69
CA THR A 235 -8.14 19.23 -5.85
C THR A 235 -7.38 18.83 -7.10
N SER A 236 -8.05 18.08 -7.97
CA SER A 236 -7.51 17.65 -9.25
C SER A 236 -8.36 18.19 -10.39
N GLN A 237 -7.73 18.45 -11.53
CA GLN A 237 -8.40 18.96 -12.72
C GLN A 237 -8.16 18.02 -13.90
N TRP A 238 -9.21 17.81 -14.68
CA TRP A 238 -9.22 16.94 -15.83
C TRP A 238 -9.73 17.73 -17.02
N PRO A 239 -8.87 18.08 -18.00
CA PRO A 239 -9.36 18.64 -19.24
C PRO A 239 -10.29 17.62 -19.90
N LEU A 240 -11.50 18.04 -20.26
CA LEU A 240 -12.43 17.22 -21.04
C LEU A 240 -12.07 17.32 -22.51
N ASP A 241 -12.74 16.55 -23.38
CA ASP A 241 -12.46 16.58 -24.82
C ASP A 241 -12.45 18.03 -25.35
N PRO A 242 -11.41 18.39 -26.15
CA PRO A 242 -11.24 19.75 -26.62
C PRO A 242 -12.42 20.15 -27.52
N VAL A 243 -12.80 21.42 -27.45
CA VAL A 243 -13.86 21.95 -28.29
C VAL A 243 -13.39 21.98 -29.74
N PRO A 244 -14.20 21.51 -30.71
CA PRO A 244 -13.88 21.68 -32.13
C PRO A 244 -13.73 23.17 -32.48
N ASP A 245 -12.83 23.50 -33.41
CA ASP A 245 -12.29 24.84 -33.67
C ASP A 245 -13.28 26.01 -33.45
N GLY A 246 -13.08 26.75 -32.35
CA GLY A 246 -13.74 28.04 -32.09
C GLY A 246 -15.09 27.98 -31.37
N GLY A 247 -15.60 26.79 -31.03
CA GLY A 247 -16.82 26.66 -30.24
C GLY A 247 -16.64 27.18 -28.80
N VAL A 248 -17.63 27.88 -28.27
CA VAL A 248 -17.70 28.21 -26.83
C VAL A 248 -18.63 27.19 -26.17
N PRO A 249 -18.16 26.41 -25.18
CA PRO A 249 -19.02 25.44 -24.52
C PRO A 249 -20.15 26.16 -23.79
N THR A 250 -21.37 25.73 -24.06
CA THR A 250 -22.54 26.13 -23.30
C THR A 250 -23.11 24.91 -22.60
N LEU A 251 -23.60 25.11 -21.38
CA LEU A 251 -24.34 24.08 -20.70
C LEU A 251 -25.78 24.08 -21.24
N SER A 252 -26.18 22.98 -21.87
CA SER A 252 -27.53 22.81 -22.41
C SER A 252 -28.48 22.18 -21.40
N ASP A 253 -28.02 21.18 -20.63
CA ASP A 253 -28.84 20.49 -19.64
C ASP A 253 -28.04 20.06 -18.39
N THR A 254 -28.77 19.93 -17.28
CA THR A 254 -28.27 19.37 -16.01
C THR A 254 -29.15 18.24 -15.54
N TYR A 255 -28.55 17.14 -15.12
CA TYR A 255 -29.26 15.94 -14.68
C TYR A 255 -29.01 15.71 -13.19
N PRO A 256 -30.05 15.84 -12.33
CA PRO A 256 -29.88 15.60 -10.91
C PRO A 256 -29.64 14.11 -10.65
N LEU A 257 -28.72 13.82 -9.74
CA LEU A 257 -28.48 12.46 -9.28
C LEU A 257 -29.58 12.01 -8.30
N PRO A 258 -29.95 10.71 -8.31
CA PRO A 258 -30.72 10.14 -7.23
C PRO A 258 -29.89 10.11 -5.94
N GLU A 259 -30.55 10.01 -4.78
CA GLU A 259 -29.90 9.96 -3.47
C GLU A 259 -28.93 8.77 -3.36
N THR A 260 -29.29 7.62 -3.93
CA THR A 260 -28.44 6.41 -3.94
C THR A 260 -28.17 5.97 -5.37
N LEU A 261 -26.93 5.59 -5.65
CA LEU A 261 -26.44 5.16 -6.95
C LEU A 261 -26.21 3.65 -6.96
N GLU A 262 -26.68 3.00 -8.02
CA GLU A 262 -26.43 1.58 -8.32
C GLU A 262 -25.05 1.40 -8.98
N PHE A 263 -24.33 0.35 -8.58
CA PHE A 263 -23.09 -0.05 -9.24
C PHE A 263 -23.31 -0.47 -10.69
N GLY A 264 -22.34 -0.17 -11.56
CA GLY A 264 -22.37 -0.48 -12.99
C GLY A 264 -23.35 0.35 -13.81
N LYS A 265 -24.11 1.25 -13.19
CA LYS A 265 -25.08 2.12 -13.88
C LYS A 265 -24.47 3.49 -14.16
N THR A 266 -24.59 3.93 -15.41
CA THR A 266 -24.19 5.27 -15.85
C THR A 266 -25.29 6.29 -15.56
N TYR A 267 -24.92 7.42 -14.96
CA TYR A 267 -25.78 8.55 -14.65
C TYR A 267 -25.26 9.80 -15.37
N PRO A 268 -26.01 10.42 -16.30
CA PRO A 268 -25.61 11.71 -16.86
C PRO A 268 -25.62 12.77 -15.77
N LEU A 269 -24.69 13.73 -15.86
CA LEU A 269 -24.57 14.87 -14.96
C LEU A 269 -24.85 16.18 -15.69
N TRP A 270 -24.15 16.37 -16.82
CA TRP A 270 -24.19 17.61 -17.58
C TRP A 270 -24.20 17.32 -19.07
N GLN A 271 -24.99 18.10 -19.82
CA GLN A 271 -24.90 18.17 -21.27
C GLN A 271 -24.24 19.49 -21.65
N LEU A 272 -23.20 19.40 -22.47
CA LEU A 272 -22.54 20.52 -23.09
C LEU A 272 -22.92 20.56 -24.57
N SER A 273 -23.09 21.77 -25.07
CA SER A 273 -23.36 22.05 -26.47
C SER A 273 -22.37 23.09 -26.99
N TYR A 274 -21.89 22.84 -28.20
CA TYR A 274 -20.92 23.67 -28.92
C TYR A 274 -21.55 24.13 -30.23
N ASP A 275 -21.45 25.41 -30.55
CA ASP A 275 -21.73 25.91 -31.90
C ASP A 275 -20.41 25.85 -32.69
N VAL A 276 -20.39 24.99 -33.70
CA VAL A 276 -19.26 24.82 -34.61
C VAL A 276 -19.78 25.09 -36.01
N GLU A 277 -19.40 26.26 -36.56
CA GLU A 277 -19.81 26.68 -37.91
C GLU A 277 -21.34 26.64 -38.16
N GLY A 278 -22.16 26.83 -37.12
CA GLY A 278 -23.63 26.79 -37.20
C GLY A 278 -24.25 25.40 -36.99
N GLU A 279 -23.46 24.37 -36.74
CA GLU A 279 -23.91 23.05 -36.29
C GLU A 279 -23.72 22.91 -34.77
N VAL A 280 -24.75 22.37 -34.10
CA VAL A 280 -24.69 22.11 -32.65
C VAL A 280 -24.12 20.72 -32.42
N VAL A 281 -22.93 20.66 -31.82
CA VAL A 281 -22.30 19.43 -31.35
C VAL A 281 -22.60 19.27 -29.86
N GLU A 282 -22.87 18.05 -29.42
CA GLU A 282 -23.25 17.74 -28.05
C GLU A 282 -22.25 16.80 -27.38
N GLN A 283 -21.97 17.05 -26.10
CA GLN A 283 -21.13 16.22 -25.24
C GLN A 283 -21.79 16.00 -23.88
N THR A 284 -21.97 14.73 -23.52
CA THR A 284 -22.56 14.34 -22.24
C THR A 284 -21.46 13.92 -21.28
N VAL A 285 -21.41 14.57 -20.12
CA VAL A 285 -20.57 14.15 -18.99
C VAL A 285 -21.43 13.30 -18.06
N SER A 286 -20.99 12.07 -17.81
CA SER A 286 -21.68 11.08 -16.98
C SER A 286 -20.75 10.51 -15.92
N LEU A 287 -21.32 9.99 -14.84
CA LEU A 287 -20.60 9.20 -13.86
C LEU A 287 -21.09 7.75 -13.85
N ARG A 288 -20.22 6.83 -13.45
CA ARG A 288 -20.54 5.45 -13.12
C ARG A 288 -19.69 5.03 -11.92
N TYR A 289 -20.28 4.27 -11.01
CA TYR A 289 -19.55 3.64 -9.92
C TYR A 289 -19.36 2.17 -10.22
N GLU A 290 -18.13 1.70 -10.15
CA GLU A 290 -17.83 0.27 -10.20
C GLU A 290 -17.68 -0.30 -8.78
N PRO A 291 -18.10 -1.56 -8.57
CA PRO A 291 -17.86 -2.24 -7.31
C PRO A 291 -16.34 -2.45 -7.08
N PRO A 292 -15.91 -2.73 -5.85
CA PRO A 292 -14.52 -3.06 -5.58
C PRO A 292 -14.06 -4.26 -6.41
N VAL A 293 -12.83 -4.17 -6.91
CA VAL A 293 -12.11 -5.34 -7.40
C VAL A 293 -11.44 -6.00 -6.20
N MET A 294 -12.10 -7.02 -5.63
CA MET A 294 -11.54 -7.87 -4.58
C MET A 294 -11.14 -9.21 -5.18
N MET A 295 -9.89 -9.60 -4.96
CA MET A 295 -9.41 -10.92 -5.31
C MET A 295 -9.91 -11.96 -4.30
N THR A 296 -10.26 -13.14 -4.80
CA THR A 296 -10.46 -14.36 -4.01
C THR A 296 -9.11 -14.91 -3.52
N GLN A 297 -9.13 -15.82 -2.54
CA GLN A 297 -7.91 -16.49 -2.07
C GLN A 297 -7.11 -17.12 -3.23
N ALA A 298 -7.78 -17.80 -4.16
CA ALA A 298 -7.12 -18.44 -5.30
C ALA A 298 -6.45 -17.42 -6.25
N GLU A 299 -7.03 -16.24 -6.41
CA GLU A 299 -6.45 -15.16 -7.23
C GLU A 299 -5.27 -14.50 -6.51
N VAL A 300 -5.36 -14.31 -5.20
CA VAL A 300 -4.23 -13.82 -4.39
C VAL A 300 -3.06 -14.82 -4.45
N ASP A 301 -3.32 -16.11 -4.20
CA ASP A 301 -2.29 -17.15 -4.28
C ASP A 301 -1.62 -17.17 -5.66
N ALA A 302 -2.42 -17.08 -6.74
CA ALA A 302 -1.90 -17.02 -8.09
C ALA A 302 -1.05 -15.77 -8.35
N ALA A 303 -1.50 -14.60 -7.89
CA ALA A 303 -0.77 -13.34 -8.04
C ALA A 303 0.57 -13.39 -7.30
N THR A 304 0.60 -13.93 -6.07
CA THR A 304 1.81 -14.10 -5.28
C THR A 304 2.79 -15.09 -5.93
N MET A 305 2.30 -16.18 -6.54
CA MET A 305 3.16 -17.12 -7.28
C MET A 305 3.79 -16.52 -8.55
N THR A 306 3.15 -15.51 -9.14
CA THR A 306 3.65 -14.82 -10.34
C THR A 306 4.43 -13.55 -10.04
N ALA A 307 4.46 -13.11 -8.77
CA ALA A 307 5.27 -11.99 -8.35
C ALA A 307 6.75 -12.33 -8.60
N ASP A 308 7.51 -11.37 -9.10
CA ASP A 308 8.95 -11.53 -9.23
C ASP A 308 9.56 -11.89 -7.86
N GLU A 309 10.47 -12.87 -7.82
CA GLU A 309 11.16 -13.23 -6.57
C GLU A 309 11.73 -11.97 -5.93
N GLU A 310 11.43 -11.76 -4.64
CA GLU A 310 11.91 -10.60 -3.91
C GLU A 310 13.44 -10.54 -3.99
N VAL A 311 13.93 -9.39 -4.45
CA VAL A 311 15.37 -9.18 -4.63
C VAL A 311 16.06 -9.31 -3.28
N THR A 312 16.86 -10.35 -3.11
CA THR A 312 17.71 -10.53 -1.92
C THR A 312 18.99 -9.73 -2.06
N ILE A 313 19.29 -8.89 -1.07
CA ILE A 313 20.48 -8.02 -1.04
C ILE A 313 21.20 -8.18 0.30
N GLY A 314 22.52 -8.29 0.26
CA GLY A 314 23.39 -8.25 1.43
C GLY A 314 24.12 -6.91 1.56
N TYR A 315 24.28 -6.43 2.79
CA TYR A 315 25.08 -5.25 3.12
C TYR A 315 26.11 -5.63 4.18
N PHE A 316 27.39 -5.46 3.86
CA PHE A 316 28.48 -5.49 4.84
C PHE A 316 28.75 -4.07 5.32
N HIS A 317 28.70 -3.81 6.62
CA HIS A 317 28.82 -2.45 7.15
C HIS A 317 29.59 -2.39 8.47
N LYS A 318 30.16 -1.21 8.76
CA LYS A 318 30.94 -0.98 9.99
C LYS A 318 30.13 -0.41 11.15
N THR A 319 29.02 0.23 10.85
CA THR A 319 28.20 0.95 11.82
C THR A 319 26.76 0.45 11.76
N PRO A 320 26.09 0.25 12.92
CA PRO A 320 24.71 -0.22 12.94
C PRO A 320 23.79 0.61 12.03
N LEU A 321 22.85 -0.09 11.39
CA LEU A 321 21.75 0.54 10.68
C LEU A 321 20.91 1.33 11.69
N SER A 322 20.68 2.61 11.40
CA SER A 322 19.78 3.45 12.19
C SER A 322 18.72 4.03 11.27
N GLY A 323 17.47 4.14 11.74
CA GLY A 323 16.35 4.64 10.94
C GLY A 323 16.49 6.09 10.45
N LYS A 324 17.55 6.81 10.83
CA LYS A 324 17.90 8.18 10.38
C LYS A 324 19.10 8.24 9.42
N THR A 325 19.79 7.13 9.21
CA THR A 325 20.98 7.08 8.36
C THR A 325 20.60 6.46 7.02
N GLU A 326 20.72 7.22 5.93
CA GLU A 326 20.52 6.68 4.60
C GLU A 326 21.57 5.60 4.31
N LEU A 327 21.19 4.50 3.63
CA LEU A 327 22.10 3.36 3.38
C LEU A 327 23.40 3.77 2.68
N HIS A 328 23.36 4.79 1.82
CA HIS A 328 24.52 5.30 1.11
C HIS A 328 25.47 6.15 1.99
N ALA A 329 25.05 6.52 3.20
CA ALA A 329 25.84 7.26 4.19
C ALA A 329 26.55 6.33 5.19
N LEU A 330 26.36 5.01 5.07
CA LEU A 330 27.07 4.02 5.87
C LEU A 330 28.39 3.67 5.17
N ASP A 331 29.46 3.44 5.95
CA ASP A 331 30.65 2.75 5.45
C ASP A 331 30.27 1.28 5.20
N ALA A 332 29.59 1.07 4.07
CA ALA A 332 28.89 -0.15 3.71
C ALA A 332 29.16 -0.55 2.25
N VAL A 333 29.22 -1.85 2.02
CA VAL A 333 29.36 -2.46 0.70
C VAL A 333 28.13 -3.31 0.43
N GLN A 334 27.40 -2.96 -0.62
CA GLN A 334 26.26 -3.71 -1.11
C GLN A 334 26.72 -4.85 -2.02
N THR A 335 26.10 -6.01 -1.88
CA THR A 335 26.34 -7.17 -2.76
C THR A 335 25.48 -7.10 -4.02
N LEU A 336 25.90 -7.80 -5.08
CA LEU A 336 25.01 -8.06 -6.22
C LEU A 336 23.84 -8.95 -5.77
N THR A 337 22.72 -8.91 -6.51
CA THR A 337 21.52 -9.72 -6.19
C THR A 337 21.83 -11.23 -6.14
N THR A 338 22.61 -11.74 -7.09
CA THR A 338 23.05 -13.15 -7.13
C THR A 338 23.86 -13.55 -5.90
N ASP A 339 24.65 -12.61 -5.39
CA ASP A 339 25.50 -12.81 -4.22
C ASP A 339 24.64 -12.75 -2.95
N GLY A 340 23.62 -11.89 -2.91
CA GLY A 340 22.63 -11.82 -1.83
C GLY A 340 21.89 -13.14 -1.64
N ALA A 341 21.36 -13.73 -2.71
CA ALA A 341 20.70 -15.04 -2.67
C ALA A 341 21.66 -16.16 -2.20
N THR A 342 22.92 -16.11 -2.64
CA THR A 342 23.96 -17.05 -2.19
C THR A 342 24.23 -16.91 -0.70
N LEU A 343 24.34 -15.66 -0.19
CA LEU A 343 24.56 -15.37 1.22
C LEU A 343 23.37 -15.81 2.08
N LYS A 344 22.13 -15.60 1.62
CA LYS A 344 20.92 -16.11 2.30
C LYS A 344 21.01 -17.63 2.52
N GLN A 345 21.35 -18.38 1.49
CA GLN A 345 21.50 -19.84 1.59
C GLN A 345 22.64 -20.26 2.52
N ILE A 346 23.75 -19.53 2.52
CA ILE A 346 24.87 -19.75 3.43
C ILE A 346 24.45 -19.54 4.89
N VAL A 347 23.74 -18.45 5.18
CA VAL A 347 23.24 -18.15 6.54
C VAL A 347 22.25 -19.23 6.98
N ALA A 348 21.32 -19.64 6.12
CA ALA A 348 20.34 -20.68 6.43
C ALA A 348 20.96 -22.03 6.82
N ARG A 349 22.18 -22.33 6.38
CA ARG A 349 22.93 -23.55 6.71
C ARG A 349 23.88 -23.42 7.90
N ALA A 350 23.91 -22.26 8.56
CA ALA A 350 24.83 -22.03 9.67
C ALA A 350 24.43 -22.87 10.89
N GLU A 351 25.41 -23.50 11.53
CA GLU A 351 25.17 -24.39 12.67
C GLU A 351 25.32 -23.65 14.01
N PRO A 352 24.44 -23.86 15.00
CA PRO A 352 24.53 -23.21 16.30
C PRO A 352 25.80 -23.63 17.06
N VAL A 353 26.47 -22.66 17.69
CA VAL A 353 27.71 -22.85 18.45
C VAL A 353 27.74 -21.98 19.71
N LYS A 354 28.67 -22.27 20.63
CA LYS A 354 28.87 -21.51 21.88
C LYS A 354 30.06 -20.55 21.86
N ARG A 355 30.63 -20.27 20.69
CA ARG A 355 31.85 -19.50 20.54
C ARG A 355 31.75 -18.54 19.36
N SER A 356 32.41 -17.41 19.47
CA SER A 356 32.63 -16.42 18.41
C SER A 356 34.12 -16.29 18.09
N GLY A 357 34.44 -15.56 17.03
CA GLY A 357 35.80 -15.19 16.65
C GLY A 357 36.20 -13.79 17.13
N GLU A 358 37.20 -13.22 16.48
CA GLU A 358 37.55 -11.80 16.60
C GLU A 358 36.69 -10.95 15.64
N PRO A 359 36.36 -9.69 15.95
CA PRO A 359 35.60 -8.82 15.06
C PRO A 359 36.22 -8.72 13.66
N ALA A 360 35.40 -8.82 12.62
CA ALA A 360 35.82 -8.59 11.24
C ALA A 360 36.00 -7.08 10.95
N ASP A 361 36.65 -6.73 9.84
CA ASP A 361 36.80 -5.31 9.43
C ASP A 361 35.46 -4.64 9.09
N TYR A 362 34.50 -5.44 8.61
CA TYR A 362 33.08 -5.13 8.51
C TYR A 362 32.33 -6.03 9.50
N PRO A 363 32.23 -5.62 10.78
CA PRO A 363 31.71 -6.45 11.85
C PRO A 363 30.19 -6.69 11.77
N LEU A 364 29.48 -6.08 10.82
CA LEU A 364 28.04 -6.24 10.68
C LEU A 364 27.68 -6.64 9.25
N PHE A 365 26.75 -7.58 9.14
CA PHE A 365 26.13 -7.97 7.89
C PHE A 365 24.62 -7.83 8.02
N THR A 366 23.94 -7.25 7.05
CA THR A 366 22.48 -7.21 7.00
C THR A 366 21.98 -7.82 5.71
N LEU A 367 21.15 -8.84 5.85
CA LEU A 367 20.44 -9.47 4.74
C LEU A 367 19.05 -8.85 4.64
N ILE A 368 18.67 -8.40 3.45
CA ILE A 368 17.37 -7.81 3.15
C ILE A 368 16.71 -8.65 2.05
N GLU A 369 15.44 -8.97 2.23
CA GLU A 369 14.57 -9.60 1.24
C GLU A 369 13.20 -8.92 1.33
N GLY A 370 12.85 -8.18 0.27
CA GLY A 370 11.66 -7.33 0.26
C GLY A 370 11.63 -6.36 1.44
N VAL A 371 10.65 -6.56 2.32
CA VAL A 371 10.39 -5.72 3.51
C VAL A 371 10.99 -6.29 4.79
N THR A 372 11.59 -7.47 4.70
CA THR A 372 12.18 -8.18 5.82
C THR A 372 13.69 -8.01 5.85
N SER A 373 14.27 -7.98 7.05
CA SER A 373 15.73 -8.06 7.19
C SER A 373 16.20 -8.63 8.53
N GLN A 374 17.45 -9.10 8.51
CA GLN A 374 18.14 -9.57 9.71
C GLN A 374 19.59 -9.09 9.68
N THR A 375 20.04 -8.53 10.80
CA THR A 375 21.42 -8.08 11.00
C THR A 375 22.18 -9.08 11.85
N PHE A 376 23.41 -9.37 11.45
CA PHE A 376 24.33 -10.28 12.11
C PHE A 376 25.60 -9.55 12.50
N GLU A 377 26.13 -9.81 13.69
CA GLU A 377 27.52 -9.52 14.00
C GLU A 377 28.42 -10.60 13.40
N VAL A 378 29.44 -10.19 12.66
CA VAL A 378 30.36 -11.07 11.95
C VAL A 378 31.70 -11.09 12.68
N THR A 379 32.13 -12.28 13.06
CA THR A 379 33.45 -12.49 13.67
C THR A 379 34.21 -13.60 12.93
N LEU A 380 35.53 -13.47 12.89
CA LEU A 380 36.43 -14.35 12.15
C LEU A 380 37.39 -15.05 13.11
N HIS A 381 37.69 -16.33 12.84
CA HIS A 381 38.75 -17.02 13.55
C HIS A 381 39.73 -17.64 12.56
N LYS A 382 40.95 -17.06 12.50
CA LYS A 382 42.00 -17.53 11.62
C LYS A 382 42.64 -18.81 12.16
N ARG A 383 42.58 -19.87 11.38
CA ARG A 383 43.36 -21.10 11.58
C ARG A 383 44.55 -21.11 10.64
N SER A 384 45.43 -22.10 10.83
CA SER A 384 46.67 -22.25 10.06
C SER A 384 46.50 -22.34 8.53
N LYS A 385 45.32 -22.75 8.01
CA LYS A 385 45.06 -22.87 6.57
C LYS A 385 43.68 -22.36 6.11
N LYS A 386 42.81 -21.95 7.03
CA LYS A 386 41.41 -21.57 6.77
C LYS A 386 40.99 -20.51 7.77
N THR A 387 40.00 -19.71 7.41
CA THR A 387 39.34 -18.79 8.34
C THR A 387 37.92 -19.28 8.56
N ASP A 388 37.54 -19.46 9.81
CA ASP A 388 36.14 -19.73 10.18
C ASP A 388 35.38 -18.40 10.24
N VAL A 389 34.13 -18.40 9.75
CA VAL A 389 33.20 -17.27 9.88
C VAL A 389 32.12 -17.63 10.90
N PHE A 390 31.85 -16.72 11.82
CA PHE A 390 30.79 -16.82 12.81
C PHE A 390 29.82 -15.65 12.65
N LEU A 391 28.53 -15.96 12.78
CA LEU A 391 27.43 -15.00 12.73
C LEU A 391 26.73 -14.99 14.08
N THR A 392 26.44 -13.81 14.60
CA THR A 392 25.70 -13.64 15.86
C THR A 392 24.46 -12.80 15.64
N THR A 393 23.33 -13.26 16.13
CA THR A 393 22.06 -12.52 16.08
C THR A 393 21.27 -12.83 17.35
N GLU A 394 20.66 -11.81 17.95
CA GLU A 394 19.85 -11.93 19.18
C GLU A 394 20.56 -12.71 20.33
N GLY A 395 21.88 -12.57 20.43
CA GLY A 395 22.70 -13.25 21.45
C GLY A 395 22.99 -14.72 21.17
N LYS A 396 22.52 -15.27 20.05
CA LYS A 396 22.81 -16.63 19.57
C LYS A 396 23.95 -16.62 18.56
N HIS A 397 24.84 -17.61 18.63
CA HIS A 397 26.01 -17.71 17.76
C HIS A 397 25.90 -18.89 16.81
N TYR A 398 26.28 -18.67 15.57
CA TYR A 398 26.25 -19.65 14.50
C TYR A 398 27.59 -19.68 13.79
N LYS A 399 27.96 -20.84 13.27
CA LYS A 399 29.19 -21.05 12.52
C LYS A 399 28.87 -21.52 11.12
N LEU A 400 29.47 -20.87 10.12
CA LEU A 400 29.44 -21.37 8.76
C LEU A 400 30.32 -22.62 8.62
N ASN A 401 29.91 -23.55 7.76
CA ASN A 401 30.77 -24.67 7.41
C ASN A 401 32.01 -24.17 6.62
N SER A 402 32.97 -25.06 6.35
CA SER A 402 34.24 -24.65 5.72
C SER A 402 34.10 -24.13 4.29
N GLU A 403 33.13 -24.63 3.53
CA GLU A 403 32.89 -24.20 2.15
C GLU A 403 32.17 -22.85 2.14
N ASP A 404 31.10 -22.75 2.91
CA ASP A 404 30.33 -21.53 3.10
C ASP A 404 31.17 -20.38 3.68
N SER A 405 32.10 -20.68 4.61
CA SER A 405 33.08 -19.69 5.10
C SER A 405 33.98 -19.17 3.98
N ALA A 406 34.42 -20.03 3.06
CA ALA A 406 35.28 -19.62 1.96
C ALA A 406 34.51 -18.78 0.94
N THR A 407 33.28 -19.17 0.61
CA THR A 407 32.40 -18.40 -0.27
C THR A 407 32.06 -17.04 0.34
N TRP A 408 31.69 -16.99 1.62
CA TRP A 408 31.45 -15.75 2.35
C TRP A 408 32.63 -14.78 2.24
N LEU A 409 33.85 -15.27 2.52
CA LEU A 409 35.07 -14.46 2.45
C LEU A 409 35.43 -14.01 1.02
N SER A 410 34.91 -14.68 -0.01
CA SER A 410 35.10 -14.25 -1.41
C SER A 410 34.11 -13.15 -1.83
N LEU A 411 32.96 -13.05 -1.15
CA LEU A 411 31.92 -12.07 -1.41
C LEU A 411 32.04 -10.84 -0.49
N ALA A 412 32.62 -11.02 0.69
CA ALA A 412 32.76 -9.97 1.68
C ALA A 412 33.98 -9.07 1.40
N PRO A 413 33.90 -7.76 1.73
CA PRO A 413 34.94 -6.77 1.42
C PRO A 413 36.10 -6.76 2.42
N TYR A 414 36.65 -7.92 2.78
CA TYR A 414 37.74 -8.08 3.76
C TYR A 414 39.15 -8.09 3.15
#